data_AF-A0A9P3KSR7-F1
#
_entry.id   AF-A0A9P3KSR7-F1
#
_cell.length_a   1.000
_cell.length_b   1.000
_cell.length_c   1.000
_cell.angle_alpha   90.00
_cell.angle_beta   90.00
_cell.angle_gamma   90.00
#
_symmetry.space_group_name_H-M   'P 1'
#
loop_
_entity.id
_entity.type
_entity.pdbx_description
1 polymer ?
#
loop_
_entity_poly.entity_id
_entity_poly.type
_entity_poly.pdbx_seq_one_letter_code
_entity_poly.pdbx_strand_id
1 'polypeptide(L)'
;LGRAISEPFSFSFSGEDDGEEEEEESFGDEDRDPESETLSALEWPSLCSTLSSFASTSFGRHLLLNLQPPKAPYPRYALHSQDETPSEAQRGYEDFQGHCEGLLEETAAAIELEERAGGAVDYSGVNTSLVGDALRVLGRGMSVSGVQGAAVAAMMAAANGVRRGVMDAVAEVERGGEGRGERGGERGGERGGERGGREGSGKSRLHILLDLLKPMATRPDLVRRIWSAVDEEGQVRDTASAEVRQARAACQLAAARAREAVARAARGRGAGGGVVEEVVEVDGRFCMVVNRQLMSGGDGGASSGLVVKSPSSSLMVIEPTSAVQLNNRYSETSAEAWRAEQAVLALLSGELREAVGDIQQVLETLVRLDV
;
A
#
# COMPACT_ATOMS: atom_id res chain seq x y z
N LEU A 1 -21.62 -3.75 -11.61
CA LEU A 1 -21.02 -3.23 -10.37
C LEU A 1 -21.04 -4.27 -9.25
N GLY A 2 -22.18 -4.86 -8.85
CA GLY A 2 -22.23 -5.89 -7.80
C GLY A 2 -21.45 -7.18 -8.11
N ARG A 3 -21.56 -7.78 -9.31
CA ARG A 3 -20.84 -9.04 -9.60
C ARG A 3 -19.31 -8.93 -9.72
N ALA A 4 -18.78 -7.75 -10.07
CA ALA A 4 -17.33 -7.52 -10.17
C ALA A 4 -16.69 -7.15 -8.82
N ILE A 5 -17.50 -6.81 -7.81
CA ILE A 5 -17.05 -6.34 -6.48
C ILE A 5 -17.58 -7.25 -5.35
N SER A 6 -18.56 -8.13 -5.61
CA SER A 6 -19.21 -9.01 -4.63
C SER A 6 -18.84 -10.48 -4.76
N GLU A 7 -18.10 -10.87 -5.81
CA GLU A 7 -17.30 -12.10 -5.75
C GLU A 7 -16.00 -11.77 -5.00
N PRO A 8 -15.43 -12.68 -4.18
CA PRO A 8 -14.09 -12.47 -3.64
C PRO A 8 -13.18 -12.15 -4.82
N PHE A 9 -12.46 -11.03 -4.77
CA PHE A 9 -11.61 -10.60 -5.87
C PHE A 9 -10.68 -11.76 -6.23
N SER A 10 -10.94 -12.42 -7.37
CA SER A 10 -10.06 -13.47 -7.85
C SER A 10 -8.81 -12.76 -8.33
N PHE A 11 -7.79 -12.75 -7.46
CA PHE A 11 -6.56 -11.99 -7.62
C PHE A 11 -5.69 -12.63 -8.71
N SER A 12 -6.10 -12.51 -9.97
CA SER A 12 -5.27 -12.82 -11.12
C SER A 12 -4.39 -11.61 -11.42
N PHE A 13 -3.35 -11.44 -10.61
CA PHE A 13 -2.30 -10.48 -10.89
C PHE A 13 -1.37 -11.11 -11.93
N SER A 14 -1.61 -10.81 -13.21
CA SER A 14 -0.71 -11.19 -14.30
C SER A 14 0.69 -10.72 -13.96
N GLY A 15 1.61 -11.69 -13.86
CA GLY A 15 3.02 -11.39 -13.72
C GLY A 15 3.53 -10.73 -15.00
N GLU A 16 4.30 -9.67 -14.83
CA GLU A 16 5.30 -9.27 -15.81
C GLU A 16 6.29 -10.45 -15.90
N ASP A 17 6.17 -11.25 -16.96
CA ASP A 17 7.17 -12.24 -17.35
C ASP A 17 7.88 -11.71 -18.60
N ASP A 18 9.19 -11.90 -18.60
CA ASP A 18 10.15 -11.26 -19.49
C ASP A 18 9.99 -11.70 -20.95
N GLY A 19 10.38 -10.79 -21.84
CA GLY A 19 10.13 -10.82 -23.28
C GLY A 19 10.52 -12.08 -24.05
N GLU A 20 9.60 -12.50 -24.91
CA GLU A 20 9.91 -13.05 -26.23
C GLU A 20 9.06 -12.27 -27.25
N GLU A 21 9.73 -11.56 -28.17
CA GLU A 21 9.10 -10.91 -29.33
C GLU A 21 8.67 -12.01 -30.30
N GLU A 22 7.41 -12.45 -30.21
CA GLU A 22 6.77 -13.20 -31.29
C GLU A 22 6.03 -12.22 -32.21
N GLU A 23 6.38 -12.26 -33.50
CA GLU A 23 5.78 -11.48 -34.58
C GLU A 23 4.28 -11.82 -34.68
N GLU A 24 3.40 -10.93 -34.23
CA GLU A 24 1.96 -11.06 -34.47
C GLU A 24 1.65 -10.81 -35.95
N GLU A 25 1.49 -11.91 -36.70
CA GLU A 25 0.77 -11.91 -37.96
C GLU A 25 -0.66 -11.37 -37.75
N SER A 26 -0.94 -10.23 -38.38
CA SER A 26 -2.27 -9.62 -38.50
C SER A 26 -3.29 -10.61 -39.08
N PHE A 27 -4.06 -11.26 -38.22
CA PHE A 27 -5.23 -12.06 -38.55
C PHE A 27 -6.52 -11.36 -38.11
N GLY A 28 -7.38 -11.06 -39.08
CA GLY A 28 -8.85 -11.16 -38.98
C GLY A 28 -9.59 -10.20 -38.04
N ASP A 29 -10.27 -9.23 -38.64
CA ASP A 29 -11.25 -8.30 -38.05
C ASP A 29 -12.60 -9.00 -37.67
N GLU A 30 -12.56 -10.18 -37.04
CA GLU A 30 -13.73 -11.00 -36.68
C GLU A 30 -13.74 -11.34 -35.18
N ASP A 31 -14.24 -10.40 -34.36
CA ASP A 31 -14.95 -10.60 -33.07
C ASP A 31 -14.90 -9.29 -32.24
N ARG A 32 -15.49 -8.20 -32.76
CA ARG A 32 -15.73 -7.00 -31.93
C ARG A 32 -17.03 -7.17 -31.16
N ASP A 33 -16.93 -7.20 -29.84
CA ASP A 33 -18.09 -7.21 -28.94
C ASP A 33 -18.95 -5.96 -29.18
N PRO A 34 -20.22 -6.09 -29.60
CA PRO A 34 -21.10 -4.94 -29.87
C PRO A 34 -21.33 -4.07 -28.62
N GLU A 35 -21.19 -4.63 -27.42
CA GLU A 35 -21.21 -3.83 -26.18
C GLU A 35 -20.01 -2.88 -26.11
N SER A 36 -18.82 -3.35 -26.46
CA SER A 36 -17.58 -2.55 -26.48
C SER A 36 -17.65 -1.40 -27.47
N GLU A 37 -18.20 -1.64 -28.67
CA GLU A 37 -18.41 -0.58 -29.66
C GLU A 37 -19.41 0.47 -29.17
N THR A 38 -20.48 0.03 -28.52
CA THR A 38 -21.49 0.93 -27.93
C THR A 38 -20.87 1.78 -26.81
N LEU A 39 -20.07 1.18 -25.94
CA LEU A 39 -19.39 1.90 -24.85
C LEU A 39 -18.36 2.89 -25.38
N SER A 40 -17.62 2.51 -26.43
CA SER A 40 -16.71 3.42 -27.13
C SER A 40 -17.46 4.60 -27.75
N ALA A 41 -18.60 4.37 -28.41
CA ALA A 41 -19.44 5.41 -28.99
C ALA A 41 -20.06 6.35 -27.94
N LEU A 42 -20.31 5.86 -26.73
CA LEU A 42 -20.78 6.66 -25.59
C LEU A 42 -19.65 7.38 -24.84
N GLU A 43 -18.42 7.33 -25.35
CA GLU A 43 -17.23 7.88 -24.71
C GLU A 43 -16.99 7.35 -23.28
N TRP A 44 -17.47 6.13 -23.00
CA TRP A 44 -17.34 5.50 -21.68
C TRP A 44 -15.88 5.45 -21.18
N PRO A 45 -14.88 5.07 -22.01
CA PRO A 45 -13.48 5.10 -21.58
C PRO A 45 -13.00 6.51 -21.18
N SER A 46 -13.46 7.56 -21.86
CA SER A 46 -13.11 8.95 -21.54
C SER A 46 -13.74 9.41 -20.21
N LEU A 47 -14.97 8.99 -19.94
CA LEU A 47 -15.62 9.20 -18.65
C LEU A 47 -14.84 8.51 -17.52
N CYS A 48 -14.53 7.22 -17.69
CA CYS A 48 -13.74 6.43 -16.75
C CYS A 48 -12.36 7.06 -16.46
N SER A 49 -11.68 7.54 -17.50
CA SER A 49 -10.43 8.28 -17.38
C SER A 49 -10.58 9.55 -16.53
N THR A 50 -11.62 10.34 -16.78
CA THR A 50 -11.91 11.55 -16.00
C THR A 50 -12.22 11.21 -14.55
N LEU A 51 -13.08 10.21 -14.31
CA LEU A 51 -13.44 9.75 -12.96
C LEU A 51 -12.21 9.23 -12.20
N SER A 52 -11.29 8.54 -12.87
CA SER A 52 -10.07 8.03 -12.25
C SER A 52 -9.23 9.13 -11.59
N SER A 53 -9.31 10.38 -12.03
CA SER A 53 -8.58 11.47 -11.38
C SER A 53 -9.07 11.80 -9.96
N PHE A 54 -10.29 11.36 -9.59
CA PHE A 54 -10.87 11.58 -8.27
C PHE A 54 -10.50 10.49 -7.25
N ALA A 55 -10.11 9.28 -7.69
CA ALA A 55 -9.68 8.23 -6.77
C ALA A 55 -8.32 8.55 -6.16
N SER A 56 -8.24 8.43 -4.84
CA SER A 56 -7.05 8.75 -4.06
C SER A 56 -6.03 7.61 -4.05
N THR A 57 -6.47 6.36 -4.27
CA THR A 57 -5.60 5.18 -4.28
C THR A 57 -5.22 4.76 -5.70
N SER A 58 -4.02 4.18 -5.88
CA SER A 58 -3.63 3.67 -7.21
C SER A 58 -4.52 2.55 -7.71
N PHE A 59 -5.06 1.74 -6.80
CA PHE A 59 -5.97 0.66 -7.15
C PHE A 59 -7.38 1.17 -7.48
N GLY A 60 -7.91 2.16 -6.75
CA GLY A 60 -9.17 2.83 -7.10
C GLY A 60 -9.11 3.46 -8.50
N ARG A 61 -7.99 4.12 -8.84
CA ARG A 61 -7.75 4.64 -10.20
C ARG A 61 -7.78 3.53 -11.25
N HIS A 62 -7.10 2.41 -11.00
CA HIS A 62 -7.10 1.28 -11.91
C HIS A 62 -8.50 0.68 -12.10
N LEU A 63 -9.30 0.57 -11.04
CA LEU A 63 -10.68 0.08 -11.12
C LEU A 63 -11.59 1.03 -11.91
N LEU A 64 -11.46 2.35 -11.69
CA LEU A 64 -12.23 3.34 -12.44
C LEU A 64 -11.89 3.32 -13.94
N LEU A 65 -10.62 3.14 -14.29
CA LEU A 65 -10.19 3.01 -15.69
C LEU A 65 -10.77 1.76 -16.38
N ASN A 66 -10.97 0.68 -15.62
CA ASN A 66 -11.52 -0.59 -16.12
C ASN A 66 -13.00 -0.79 -15.75
N LEU A 67 -13.69 0.28 -15.36
CA LEU A 67 -15.06 0.19 -14.86
C LEU A 67 -15.99 -0.30 -15.95
N GLN A 68 -16.76 -1.34 -15.63
CA GLN A 68 -17.79 -1.89 -16.51
C GLN A 68 -19.19 -1.48 -16.00
N PRO A 69 -20.09 -1.04 -16.89
CA PRO A 69 -21.45 -0.71 -16.48
C PRO A 69 -22.18 -1.95 -15.93
N PRO A 70 -23.17 -1.79 -15.03
CA PRO A 70 -24.03 -2.88 -14.61
C PRO A 70 -24.70 -3.55 -15.82
N LYS A 71 -24.47 -4.85 -16.02
CA LYS A 71 -25.12 -5.62 -17.09
C LYS A 71 -26.50 -6.06 -16.64
N ALA A 72 -27.52 -5.77 -17.45
CA ALA A 72 -28.87 -6.28 -17.22
C ALA A 72 -28.88 -7.80 -17.39
N PRO A 73 -29.62 -8.56 -16.55
CA PRO A 73 -29.63 -10.02 -16.60
C PRO A 73 -30.32 -10.58 -17.84
N TYR A 74 -31.19 -9.78 -18.47
CA TYR A 74 -31.90 -10.12 -19.69
C TYR A 74 -31.87 -8.92 -20.65
N PRO A 75 -31.94 -9.15 -21.97
CA PRO A 75 -32.15 -8.07 -22.91
C PRO A 75 -33.57 -7.50 -22.76
N ARG A 76 -33.73 -6.20 -23.00
CA ARG A 76 -34.98 -5.48 -22.69
C ARG A 76 -36.22 -6.02 -23.42
N TYR A 77 -36.03 -6.62 -24.61
CA TYR A 77 -37.12 -7.23 -25.36
C TYR A 77 -37.66 -8.53 -24.72
N ALA A 78 -36.88 -9.20 -23.85
CA ALA A 78 -37.33 -10.41 -23.14
C ALA A 78 -38.50 -10.12 -22.19
N LEU A 79 -38.66 -8.87 -21.72
CA LEU A 79 -39.80 -8.41 -20.93
C LEU A 79 -41.13 -8.44 -21.69
N HIS A 80 -41.08 -8.50 -23.03
CA HIS A 80 -42.24 -8.45 -23.90
C HIS A 80 -42.42 -9.76 -24.70
N SER A 81 -41.54 -10.73 -24.51
CA SER A 81 -41.61 -12.04 -25.16
C SER A 81 -42.78 -12.84 -24.56
N GLN A 82 -43.53 -13.54 -25.42
CA GLN A 82 -44.64 -14.41 -24.99
C GLN A 82 -44.19 -15.86 -24.75
N ASP A 83 -42.95 -16.20 -25.11
CA ASP A 83 -42.46 -17.58 -25.21
C ASP A 83 -41.55 -18.01 -24.04
N GLU A 84 -41.01 -17.08 -23.26
CA GLU A 84 -40.26 -17.35 -22.03
C GLU A 84 -41.03 -16.80 -20.83
N THR A 85 -41.09 -17.57 -19.74
CA THR A 85 -41.84 -17.25 -18.52
C THR A 85 -41.67 -15.78 -18.10
N PRO A 86 -42.65 -14.89 -18.36
CA PRO A 86 -42.49 -13.44 -18.18
C PRO A 86 -42.10 -13.06 -16.75
N SER A 87 -42.42 -13.93 -15.79
CA SER A 87 -42.11 -13.74 -14.37
C SER A 87 -40.63 -13.79 -14.01
N GLU A 88 -39.77 -14.49 -14.75
CA GLU A 88 -38.34 -14.61 -14.42
C GLU A 88 -37.54 -13.42 -14.95
N ALA A 89 -37.78 -13.03 -16.21
CA ALA A 89 -37.18 -11.83 -16.79
C ALA A 89 -37.59 -10.57 -16.01
N GLN A 90 -38.85 -10.49 -15.59
CA GLN A 90 -39.35 -9.37 -14.79
C GLN A 90 -38.73 -9.33 -13.39
N ARG A 91 -38.65 -10.47 -12.68
CA ARG A 91 -37.92 -10.56 -11.40
C ARG A 91 -36.45 -10.16 -11.55
N GLY A 92 -35.78 -10.63 -12.59
CA GLY A 92 -34.38 -10.27 -12.84
C GLY A 92 -34.20 -8.76 -13.08
N TYR A 93 -35.13 -8.12 -13.77
CA TYR A 93 -35.11 -6.66 -13.96
C TYR A 93 -35.45 -5.88 -12.68
N GLU A 94 -36.36 -6.38 -11.85
CA GLU A 94 -36.64 -5.81 -10.53
C GLU A 94 -35.41 -5.89 -9.62
N ASP A 95 -34.74 -7.05 -9.58
CA ASP A 95 -33.49 -7.25 -8.84
C ASP A 95 -32.37 -6.33 -9.36
N PHE A 96 -32.24 -6.19 -10.68
CA PHE A 96 -31.27 -5.29 -11.30
C PHE A 96 -31.55 -3.82 -11.00
N GLN A 97 -32.82 -3.40 -11.04
CA GLN A 97 -33.21 -2.04 -10.68
C GLN A 97 -32.92 -1.78 -9.20
N GLY A 98 -33.29 -2.70 -8.31
CA GLY A 98 -32.97 -2.60 -6.88
C GLY A 98 -31.46 -2.52 -6.63
N HIS A 99 -30.65 -3.26 -7.40
CA HIS A 99 -29.19 -3.16 -7.36
C HIS A 99 -28.69 -1.76 -7.77
N CYS A 100 -29.22 -1.18 -8.84
CA CYS A 100 -28.87 0.18 -9.27
C CYS A 100 -29.31 1.25 -8.27
N GLU A 101 -30.51 1.12 -7.70
CA GLU A 101 -31.02 2.01 -6.66
C GLU A 101 -30.14 1.96 -5.41
N GLY A 102 -29.71 0.76 -4.98
CA GLY A 102 -28.80 0.59 -3.84
C GLY A 102 -27.45 1.29 -4.05
N LEU A 103 -26.88 1.24 -5.25
CA LEU A 103 -25.64 1.97 -5.57
C LEU A 103 -25.82 3.50 -5.48
N LEU A 104 -26.96 4.00 -5.98
CA LEU A 104 -27.27 5.44 -5.86
C LEU A 104 -27.46 5.86 -4.41
N GLU A 105 -27.99 4.99 -3.57
CA GLU A 105 -28.09 5.22 -2.13
C GLU A 105 -26.71 5.22 -1.44
N GLU A 106 -25.80 4.32 -1.84
CA GLU A 106 -24.39 4.31 -1.39
C GLU A 106 -23.69 5.63 -1.74
N THR A 107 -23.76 6.07 -3.00
CA THR A 107 -23.17 7.36 -3.44
C THR A 107 -23.79 8.53 -2.69
N ALA A 108 -25.12 8.54 -2.50
CA ALA A 108 -25.77 9.61 -1.77
C ALA A 108 -25.36 9.65 -0.28
N ALA A 109 -25.09 8.50 0.33
CA ALA A 109 -24.56 8.42 1.69
C ALA A 109 -23.10 8.92 1.76
N ALA A 110 -22.28 8.64 0.75
CA ALA A 110 -20.92 9.15 0.65
C ALA A 110 -20.87 10.69 0.52
N ILE A 111 -21.74 11.28 -0.32
CA ILE A 111 -21.89 12.74 -0.43
C ILE A 111 -22.31 13.34 0.91
N GLU A 112 -23.29 12.74 1.59
CA GLU A 112 -23.73 13.21 2.91
C GLU A 112 -22.60 13.13 3.96
N LEU A 113 -21.72 12.13 3.88
CA LEU A 113 -20.55 12.02 4.74
C LEU A 113 -19.56 13.16 4.47
N GLU A 114 -19.26 13.45 3.20
CA GLU A 114 -18.32 14.51 2.81
C GLU A 114 -18.79 15.89 3.28
N GLU A 115 -20.08 16.21 3.07
CA GLU A 115 -20.69 17.48 3.47
C GLU A 115 -20.66 17.71 5.00
N ARG A 116 -20.78 16.64 5.80
CA ARG A 116 -20.91 16.74 7.25
C ARG A 116 -19.61 16.53 8.01
N ALA A 117 -18.78 15.58 7.59
CA ALA A 117 -17.55 15.21 8.30
C ALA A 117 -16.38 16.18 8.04
N GLY A 118 -16.62 17.34 7.43
CA GLY A 118 -15.59 18.32 7.10
C GLY A 118 -14.58 17.80 6.06
N GLY A 119 -14.99 16.81 5.25
CA GLY A 119 -14.20 16.23 4.16
C GLY A 119 -12.81 15.74 4.59
N ALA A 120 -12.71 14.50 5.08
CA ALA A 120 -11.50 13.70 4.88
C ALA A 120 -11.76 12.27 5.38
N VAL A 121 -12.30 11.42 4.53
CA VAL A 121 -11.83 10.04 4.57
C VAL A 121 -10.42 10.08 3.98
N ASP A 122 -9.43 10.25 4.84
CA ASP A 122 -8.04 10.41 4.39
C ASP A 122 -7.48 9.05 3.97
N TYR A 123 -7.42 8.83 2.66
CA TYR A 123 -6.75 7.70 2.03
C TYR A 123 -5.29 8.03 1.68
N SER A 124 -4.83 9.26 1.93
CA SER A 124 -3.46 9.66 1.61
C SER A 124 -2.46 8.84 2.44
N GLY A 125 -1.47 8.28 1.75
CA GLY A 125 -0.50 7.35 2.35
C GLY A 125 -0.87 5.87 2.25
N VAL A 126 -2.06 5.50 1.77
CA VAL A 126 -2.38 4.09 1.47
C VAL A 126 -1.74 3.68 0.15
N ASN A 127 -0.62 2.96 0.22
CA ASN A 127 0.01 2.37 -0.96
C ASN A 127 -0.59 0.98 -1.24
N THR A 128 -1.70 0.96 -1.99
CA THR A 128 -2.41 -0.27 -2.35
C THR A 128 -1.57 -1.24 -3.18
N SER A 129 -0.58 -0.74 -3.94
CA SER A 129 0.35 -1.59 -4.70
C SER A 129 1.25 -2.40 -3.76
N LEU A 130 1.90 -1.73 -2.81
CA LEU A 130 2.76 -2.39 -1.83
C LEU A 130 2.00 -3.36 -0.93
N VAL A 131 0.75 -3.04 -0.58
CA VAL A 131 -0.13 -3.97 0.15
C VAL A 131 -0.46 -5.19 -0.69
N GLY A 132 -0.80 -5.01 -1.98
CA GLY A 132 -1.02 -6.12 -2.91
C GLY A 132 0.21 -7.03 -3.04
N ASP A 133 1.40 -6.44 -3.14
CA ASP A 133 2.66 -7.19 -3.17
C ASP A 133 2.92 -7.93 -1.86
N ALA A 134 2.64 -7.29 -0.71
CA ALA A 134 2.74 -7.92 0.60
C ALA A 134 1.83 -9.15 0.70
N LEU A 135 0.57 -9.03 0.27
CA LEU A 135 -0.39 -10.14 0.23
C LEU A 135 0.09 -11.29 -0.66
N ARG A 136 0.66 -10.98 -1.85
CA ARG A 136 1.23 -11.99 -2.75
C ARG A 136 2.41 -12.73 -2.10
N VAL A 137 3.30 -12.00 -1.45
CA VAL A 137 4.46 -12.55 -0.73
C VAL A 137 4.01 -13.44 0.42
N LEU A 138 3.03 -13.00 1.22
CA LEU A 138 2.47 -13.76 2.33
C LEU A 138 1.78 -15.05 1.86
N GLY A 139 1.01 -14.97 0.77
CA GLY A 139 0.34 -16.11 0.14
C GLY A 139 1.30 -17.17 -0.40
N ARG A 140 2.50 -16.75 -0.85
CA ARG A 140 3.60 -17.65 -1.24
C ARG A 140 4.43 -18.17 -0.06
N GLY A 141 4.06 -17.83 1.18
CA GLY A 141 4.79 -18.23 2.38
C GLY A 141 6.14 -17.52 2.58
N MET A 142 6.43 -16.48 1.79
CA MET A 142 7.65 -15.71 1.90
C MET A 142 7.57 -14.66 3.03
N SER A 143 8.70 -14.04 3.36
CA SER A 143 8.76 -12.95 4.34
C SER A 143 8.55 -11.60 3.66
N VAL A 144 7.72 -10.75 4.24
CA VAL A 144 7.50 -9.39 3.75
C VAL A 144 8.70 -8.50 4.09
N SER A 145 8.96 -7.52 3.24
CA SER A 145 9.91 -6.45 3.56
C SER A 145 9.33 -5.51 4.63
N GLY A 146 10.19 -4.73 5.29
CA GLY A 146 9.71 -3.71 6.23
C GLY A 146 8.84 -2.65 5.54
N VAL A 147 9.17 -2.27 4.30
CA VAL A 147 8.36 -1.34 3.48
C VAL A 147 6.95 -1.89 3.22
N GLN A 148 6.85 -3.18 2.88
CA GLN A 148 5.56 -3.87 2.73
C GLN A 148 4.78 -3.90 4.05
N GLY A 149 5.45 -4.21 5.17
CA GLY A 149 4.84 -4.19 6.49
C GLY A 149 4.30 -2.80 6.87
N ALA A 150 5.08 -1.75 6.67
CA ALA A 150 4.69 -0.36 6.92
C ALA A 150 3.48 0.04 6.08
N ALA A 151 3.43 -0.33 4.80
CA ALA A 151 2.28 -0.08 3.94
C ALA A 151 0.99 -0.76 4.44
N VAL A 152 1.09 -2.02 4.89
CA VAL A 152 -0.04 -2.74 5.51
C VAL A 152 -0.50 -2.02 6.78
N ALA A 153 0.42 -1.61 7.65
CA ALA A 153 0.08 -0.90 8.88
C ALA A 153 -0.59 0.46 8.62
N ALA A 154 -0.08 1.22 7.65
CA ALA A 154 -0.66 2.49 7.22
C ALA A 154 -2.08 2.30 6.69
N MET A 155 -2.31 1.31 5.83
CA MET A 155 -3.64 0.99 5.32
C MET A 155 -4.62 0.63 6.44
N MET A 156 -4.22 -0.28 7.35
CA MET A 156 -5.06 -0.72 8.46
C MET A 156 -5.37 0.44 9.44
N ALA A 157 -4.42 1.36 9.64
CA ALA A 157 -4.63 2.57 10.42
C ALA A 157 -5.61 3.53 9.73
N ALA A 158 -5.46 3.78 8.43
CA ALA A 158 -6.36 4.60 7.63
C ALA A 158 -7.79 4.03 7.67
N ALA A 159 -7.95 2.73 7.44
CA ALA A 159 -9.20 1.99 7.59
C ALA A 159 -9.89 2.20 8.94
N ASN A 160 -9.12 2.16 10.03
CA ASN A 160 -9.67 2.43 11.36
C ASN A 160 -10.06 3.90 11.55
N GLY A 161 -9.35 4.82 10.89
CA GLY A 161 -9.70 6.24 10.80
C GLY A 161 -11.04 6.45 10.07
N VAL A 162 -11.19 5.87 8.88
CA VAL A 162 -12.43 5.89 8.08
C VAL A 162 -13.61 5.42 8.92
N ARG A 163 -13.48 4.23 9.54
CA ARG A 163 -14.56 3.65 10.35
C ARG A 163 -14.96 4.55 11.51
N ARG A 164 -13.99 5.19 12.16
CA ARG A 164 -14.26 6.13 13.26
C ARG A 164 -14.96 7.38 12.75
N GLY A 165 -14.49 7.96 11.64
CA GLY A 165 -15.12 9.13 11.02
C GLY A 165 -16.58 8.90 10.66
N VAL A 166 -16.91 7.75 10.06
CA VAL A 166 -18.31 7.39 9.75
C VAL A 166 -19.14 7.22 11.02
N MET A 167 -18.62 6.53 12.04
CA MET A 167 -19.33 6.36 13.33
C MET A 167 -19.59 7.71 14.03
N ASP A 168 -18.61 8.60 14.04
CA ASP A 168 -18.73 9.93 14.64
C ASP A 168 -19.79 10.76 13.89
N ALA A 169 -19.79 10.73 12.55
CA ALA A 169 -20.79 11.40 11.72
C ALA A 169 -22.20 10.88 11.96
N VAL A 170 -22.38 9.55 12.04
CA VAL A 170 -23.69 8.94 12.37
C VAL A 170 -24.18 9.41 13.73
N ALA A 171 -23.31 9.36 14.74
CA ALA A 171 -23.67 9.78 16.10
C ALA A 171 -23.98 11.29 16.19
N GLU A 172 -23.38 12.11 15.35
CA GLU A 172 -23.74 13.54 15.23
C GLU A 172 -25.14 13.74 14.64
N VAL A 173 -25.48 13.01 13.57
CA VAL A 173 -26.83 13.07 12.97
C VAL A 173 -27.91 12.68 13.97
N GLU A 174 -27.66 11.60 14.71
CA GLU A 174 -28.61 11.10 15.71
C GLU A 174 -28.80 12.10 16.87
N ARG A 175 -27.70 12.68 17.39
CA ARG A 175 -27.78 13.73 18.43
C ARG A 175 -28.45 15.01 17.93
N GLY A 176 -28.25 15.39 16.68
CA GLY A 176 -28.89 16.56 16.06
C GLY A 176 -30.39 16.38 15.81
N GLY A 177 -30.84 15.14 15.61
CA GLY A 177 -32.26 14.79 15.51
C GLY A 177 -33.01 14.88 16.84
N GLU A 178 -32.35 14.53 17.95
CA GLU A 178 -32.94 14.57 19.30
C GLU A 178 -33.12 16.00 19.85
N GLY A 179 -32.33 16.98 19.39
CA GLY A 179 -32.37 18.37 19.86
C GLY A 179 -33.46 19.27 19.25
N ARG A 180 -34.21 18.77 18.24
CA ARG A 180 -35.25 19.57 17.53
C ARG A 180 -36.69 19.21 17.91
N GLY A 181 -36.89 18.17 18.71
CA GLY A 181 -38.15 17.90 19.40
C GLY A 181 -38.11 18.52 20.80
N GLU A 182 -39.12 19.30 21.16
CA GLU A 182 -39.38 19.74 22.55
C GLU A 182 -38.56 20.90 23.14
N ARG A 183 -38.50 22.07 22.49
CA ARG A 183 -38.56 23.36 23.22
C ARG A 183 -39.33 24.42 22.44
N GLY A 184 -40.62 24.53 22.75
CA GLY A 184 -41.48 25.59 22.21
C GLY A 184 -42.94 25.40 22.60
N GLY A 185 -43.23 25.42 23.90
CA GLY A 185 -44.60 25.44 24.42
C GLY A 185 -45.37 26.69 24.00
N GLU A 186 -46.61 26.45 23.59
CA GLU A 186 -47.81 27.28 23.77
C GLU A 186 -47.77 28.75 23.34
N ARG A 187 -48.36 29.03 22.18
CA ARG A 187 -49.44 30.04 22.03
C ARG A 187 -50.23 29.75 20.75
N GLY A 188 -51.56 29.67 20.91
CA GLY A 188 -52.49 29.11 19.95
C GLY A 188 -52.69 29.87 18.64
N GLY A 189 -53.34 29.18 17.71
CA GLY A 189 -53.78 29.71 16.42
C GLY A 189 -54.04 28.57 15.43
N GLU A 190 -55.30 28.18 15.30
CA GLU A 190 -55.80 27.29 14.26
C GLU A 190 -55.38 27.77 12.86
N ARG A 191 -54.82 26.87 12.04
CA ARG A 191 -55.20 26.66 10.63
C ARG A 191 -54.39 25.52 10.03
N GLY A 192 -55.13 24.60 9.40
CA GLY A 192 -54.63 23.40 8.78
C GLY A 192 -53.60 23.67 7.68
N GLY A 193 -52.60 22.80 7.66
CA GLY A 193 -51.70 22.57 6.55
C GLY A 193 -51.21 21.15 6.67
N GLU A 194 -51.70 20.28 5.79
CA GLU A 194 -51.19 18.93 5.60
C GLU A 194 -49.70 19.02 5.28
N ARG A 195 -48.86 18.80 6.31
CA ARG A 195 -47.48 18.38 6.11
C ARG A 195 -47.44 16.91 6.44
N GLY A 196 -47.44 16.10 5.39
CA GLY A 196 -47.16 14.67 5.49
C GLY A 196 -45.82 14.49 6.20
N GLY A 197 -45.89 14.18 7.49
CA GLY A 197 -44.78 13.68 8.25
C GLY A 197 -44.39 12.35 7.65
N ARG A 198 -43.28 12.33 6.90
CA ARG A 198 -42.44 11.14 6.88
C ARG A 198 -41.88 10.99 8.29
N GLU A 199 -42.65 10.34 9.15
CA GLU A 199 -42.12 9.60 10.30
C GLU A 199 -41.28 8.45 9.73
N GLY A 200 -40.11 8.80 9.20
CA GLY A 200 -39.10 7.85 8.80
C GLY A 200 -38.29 7.50 10.04
N SER A 201 -38.38 6.24 10.46
CA SER A 201 -37.44 5.56 11.36
C SER A 201 -36.06 6.26 11.37
N GLY A 202 -35.69 6.86 12.50
CA GLY A 202 -34.58 7.81 12.67
C GLY A 202 -33.15 7.28 12.45
N LYS A 203 -32.93 6.43 11.44
CA LYS A 203 -31.62 5.98 11.01
C LYS A 203 -31.09 6.90 9.92
N SER A 204 -29.96 7.53 10.18
CA SER A 204 -29.20 8.29 9.19
C SER A 204 -28.91 7.43 7.94
N ARG A 205 -28.93 8.01 6.72
CA ARG A 205 -28.56 7.29 5.48
C ARG A 205 -27.12 6.76 5.53
N LEU A 206 -26.29 7.36 6.37
CA LEU A 206 -24.92 6.93 6.69
C LEU A 206 -24.83 5.50 7.25
N HIS A 207 -25.94 4.89 7.70
CA HIS A 207 -25.97 3.48 8.09
C HIS A 207 -25.60 2.54 6.93
N ILE A 208 -25.85 2.93 5.68
CA ILE A 208 -25.41 2.18 4.51
C ILE A 208 -23.88 2.03 4.51
N LEU A 209 -23.15 3.10 4.83
CA LEU A 209 -21.69 3.07 4.96
C LEU A 209 -21.24 2.24 6.16
N LEU A 210 -21.98 2.27 7.27
CA LEU A 210 -21.68 1.38 8.40
C LEU A 210 -21.83 -0.09 8.01
N ASP A 211 -22.84 -0.43 7.21
CA ASP A 211 -23.05 -1.79 6.72
C ASP A 211 -21.90 -2.24 5.82
N LEU A 212 -21.37 -1.35 4.97
CA LEU A 212 -20.16 -1.60 4.16
C LEU A 212 -18.90 -1.81 5.02
N LEU A 213 -18.78 -1.11 6.14
CA LEU A 213 -17.62 -1.18 7.03
C LEU A 213 -17.66 -2.35 8.02
N LYS A 214 -18.81 -3.00 8.23
CA LYS A 214 -18.98 -4.13 9.17
C LYS A 214 -17.98 -5.27 8.96
N PRO A 215 -17.64 -5.70 7.73
CA PRO A 215 -16.69 -6.79 7.50
C PRO A 215 -15.25 -6.43 7.90
N MET A 216 -14.90 -5.15 8.08
CA MET A 216 -13.53 -4.72 8.30
C MET A 216 -13.02 -5.02 9.71
N ALA A 217 -12.11 -5.99 9.81
CA ALA A 217 -11.32 -6.26 11.01
C ALA A 217 -10.07 -5.36 11.04
N THR A 218 -10.11 -4.28 11.82
CA THR A 218 -9.05 -3.24 11.85
C THR A 218 -7.80 -3.58 12.70
N ARG A 219 -7.77 -4.74 13.37
CA ARG A 219 -6.61 -5.33 14.11
C ARG A 219 -5.60 -4.29 14.66
N PRO A 220 -6.00 -3.39 15.58
CA PRO A 220 -5.12 -2.31 16.06
C PRO A 220 -3.90 -2.82 16.84
N ASP A 221 -3.99 -4.03 17.40
CA ASP A 221 -2.90 -4.83 17.96
C ASP A 221 -1.81 -5.13 16.92
N LEU A 222 -2.19 -5.63 15.75
CA LEU A 222 -1.27 -5.90 14.64
C LEU A 222 -0.60 -4.61 14.13
N VAL A 223 -1.36 -3.52 13.99
CA VAL A 223 -0.82 -2.21 13.60
C VAL A 223 0.25 -1.73 14.59
N ARG A 224 -0.05 -1.76 15.90
CA ARG A 224 0.94 -1.41 16.94
C ARG A 224 2.17 -2.32 16.89
N ARG A 225 1.96 -3.61 16.64
CA ARG A 225 3.03 -4.59 16.53
C ARG A 225 3.95 -4.28 15.36
N ILE A 226 3.41 -3.97 14.17
CA ILE A 226 4.21 -3.56 13.01
C ILE A 226 5.00 -2.29 13.34
N TRP A 227 4.35 -1.25 13.87
CA TRP A 227 5.04 0.02 14.20
C TRP A 227 6.06 -0.10 15.34
N SER A 228 5.94 -1.10 16.21
CA SER A 228 6.98 -1.40 17.20
C SER A 228 8.22 -2.06 16.58
N ALA A 229 8.05 -2.73 15.44
CA ALA A 229 9.08 -3.48 14.74
C ALA A 229 9.74 -2.69 13.60
N VAL A 230 8.97 -1.87 12.89
CA VAL A 230 9.39 -1.16 11.68
C VAL A 230 8.97 0.32 11.77
N ASP A 231 9.74 1.21 11.17
CA ASP A 231 9.38 2.63 11.00
C ASP A 231 8.62 2.92 9.70
N GLU A 232 8.30 4.19 9.46
CA GLU A 232 7.50 4.64 8.32
C GLU A 232 8.23 4.40 6.98
N GLU A 233 9.57 4.43 7.00
CA GLU A 233 10.45 4.17 5.87
C GLU A 233 10.69 2.67 5.61
N GLY A 234 10.11 1.79 6.44
CA GLY A 234 10.27 0.35 6.30
C GLY A 234 11.56 -0.21 6.89
N GLN A 235 12.28 0.55 7.73
CA GLN A 235 13.47 0.08 8.43
C GLN A 235 13.11 -0.60 9.75
N VAL A 236 13.78 -1.70 10.06
CA VAL A 236 13.59 -2.38 11.35
C VAL A 236 14.07 -1.46 12.46
N ARG A 237 13.26 -1.29 13.51
CA ARG A 237 13.61 -0.46 14.67
C ARG A 237 14.52 -1.20 15.62
N ASP A 238 15.36 -0.46 16.34
CA ASP A 238 16.12 -0.98 17.47
C ASP A 238 15.19 -1.52 18.58
N THR A 239 14.01 -0.95 18.74
CA THR A 239 13.02 -1.45 19.70
C THR A 239 12.43 -2.80 19.32
N ALA A 240 12.60 -3.27 18.08
CA ALA A 240 11.98 -4.48 17.58
C ALA A 240 12.43 -5.76 18.30
N SER A 241 13.71 -5.83 18.70
CA SER A 241 14.27 -6.96 19.44
C SER A 241 15.58 -6.56 20.15
N ALA A 242 15.90 -7.23 21.26
CA ALA A 242 17.17 -7.00 21.95
C ALA A 242 18.37 -7.44 21.11
N GLU A 243 18.21 -8.50 20.33
CA GLU A 243 19.20 -9.06 19.41
C GLU A 243 19.54 -8.06 18.30
N VAL A 244 18.54 -7.39 17.70
CA VAL A 244 18.78 -6.33 16.69
C VAL A 244 19.62 -5.19 17.28
N ARG A 245 19.28 -4.70 18.48
CA ARG A 245 20.05 -3.63 19.14
C ARG A 245 21.49 -4.05 19.40
N GLN A 246 21.68 -5.24 19.94
CA GLN A 246 23.00 -5.76 20.28
C GLN A 246 23.85 -5.95 19.02
N ALA A 247 23.28 -6.53 17.95
CA ALA A 247 23.96 -6.75 16.69
C ALA A 247 24.31 -5.43 15.98
N ARG A 248 23.39 -4.45 15.94
CA ARG A 248 23.67 -3.12 15.40
C ARG A 248 24.73 -2.37 16.20
N ALA A 249 24.69 -2.41 17.53
CA ALA A 249 25.71 -1.80 18.37
C ALA A 249 27.10 -2.45 18.14
N ALA A 250 27.15 -3.77 18.00
CA ALA A 250 28.38 -4.49 17.66
C ALA A 250 28.91 -4.11 16.27
N CYS A 251 28.02 -4.01 15.28
CA CYS A 251 28.33 -3.58 13.92
C CYS A 251 28.88 -2.14 13.89
N GLN A 252 28.22 -1.20 14.57
CA GLN A 252 28.67 0.20 14.67
C GLN A 252 30.06 0.30 15.34
N LEU A 253 30.30 -0.45 16.41
CA LEU A 253 31.61 -0.49 17.06
C LEU A 253 32.69 -1.07 16.14
N ALA A 254 32.39 -2.17 15.44
CA ALA A 254 33.31 -2.78 14.49
C ALA A 254 33.61 -1.84 13.31
N ALA A 255 32.59 -1.16 12.78
CA ALA A 255 32.71 -0.16 11.73
C ALA A 255 33.60 1.01 12.16
N ALA A 256 33.37 1.57 13.35
CA ALA A 256 34.18 2.67 13.90
C ALA A 256 35.66 2.28 14.01
N ARG A 257 35.94 1.07 14.53
CA ARG A 257 37.32 0.56 14.67
C ARG A 257 37.98 0.31 13.32
N ALA A 258 37.28 -0.30 12.38
CA ALA A 258 37.78 -0.57 11.04
C ALA A 258 38.08 0.74 10.29
N ARG A 259 37.13 1.69 10.30
CA ARG A 259 37.30 3.02 9.72
C ARG A 259 38.47 3.78 10.35
N GLU A 260 38.63 3.74 11.67
CA GLU A 260 39.75 4.40 12.35
C GLU A 260 41.10 3.77 11.97
N ALA A 261 41.17 2.43 11.86
CA ALA A 261 42.39 1.74 11.45
C ALA A 261 42.80 2.10 10.01
N VAL A 262 41.84 2.23 9.10
CA VAL A 262 42.09 2.69 7.73
C VAL A 262 42.52 4.16 7.71
N ALA A 263 41.84 5.04 8.46
CA ALA A 263 42.21 6.45 8.55
C ALA A 263 43.62 6.64 9.12
N ARG A 264 44.00 5.85 10.13
CA ARG A 264 45.37 5.87 10.70
C ARG A 264 46.41 5.42 9.69
N ALA A 265 46.11 4.37 8.92
CA ALA A 265 46.97 3.89 7.84
C ALA A 265 47.10 4.89 6.68
N ALA A 266 46.03 5.64 6.38
CA ALA A 266 46.04 6.71 5.39
C ALA A 266 46.89 7.90 5.85
N ARG A 267 46.73 8.37 7.09
CA ARG A 267 47.54 9.48 7.64
C ARG A 267 49.03 9.18 7.73
N GLY A 268 49.39 7.94 8.08
CA GLY A 268 50.79 7.50 8.07
C GLY A 268 51.46 7.61 6.69
N ARG A 269 50.68 7.64 5.60
CA ARG A 269 51.14 7.84 4.22
C ARG A 269 51.02 9.30 3.75
N GLY A 270 50.18 10.11 4.40
CA GLY A 270 49.89 11.50 4.05
C GLY A 270 51.02 12.50 4.31
N ALA A 271 52.07 12.13 5.06
CA ALA A 271 53.22 13.02 5.33
C ALA A 271 54.02 13.44 4.06
N GLY A 272 53.75 12.81 2.91
CA GLY A 272 54.33 13.15 1.60
C GLY A 272 53.34 13.61 0.53
N GLY A 273 52.06 13.92 0.87
CA GLY A 273 51.11 14.55 -0.06
C GLY A 273 50.45 13.64 -1.11
N GLY A 274 50.13 12.38 -0.77
CA GLY A 274 49.74 11.35 -1.75
C GLY A 274 48.38 10.63 -1.59
N VAL A 275 47.56 11.00 -0.60
CA VAL A 275 46.23 10.38 -0.37
C VAL A 275 45.16 11.32 -0.91
N VAL A 276 44.29 10.81 -1.81
CA VAL A 276 43.23 11.60 -2.46
C VAL A 276 41.90 11.50 -1.71
N GLU A 277 41.60 10.36 -1.07
CA GLU A 277 40.41 10.17 -0.20
C GLU A 277 40.78 9.41 1.08
N GLU A 278 40.38 9.94 2.26
CA GLU A 278 40.89 9.49 3.56
C GLU A 278 40.40 8.08 3.95
N VAL A 279 39.13 7.74 3.72
CA VAL A 279 38.54 6.39 3.89
C VAL A 279 37.26 6.27 3.04
N VAL A 280 37.11 5.18 2.28
CA VAL A 280 35.91 4.82 1.51
C VAL A 280 35.40 3.44 1.92
N GLU A 281 34.08 3.20 1.83
CA GLU A 281 33.50 1.86 1.99
C GLU A 281 33.20 1.26 0.63
N VAL A 282 33.71 0.06 0.36
CA VAL A 282 33.50 -0.67 -0.90
C VAL A 282 33.15 -2.12 -0.56
N ASP A 283 32.01 -2.60 -1.05
CA ASP A 283 31.51 -3.96 -0.85
C ASP A 283 31.55 -4.42 0.63
N GLY A 284 31.17 -3.52 1.55
CA GLY A 284 31.15 -3.79 2.99
C GLY A 284 32.53 -3.81 3.66
N ARG A 285 33.54 -3.18 3.05
CA ARG A 285 34.91 -3.06 3.59
C ARG A 285 35.40 -1.61 3.57
N PHE A 286 36.01 -1.17 4.66
CA PHE A 286 36.68 0.12 4.69
C PHE A 286 38.05 0.04 4.02
N CYS A 287 38.28 0.93 3.06
CA CYS A 287 39.45 0.99 2.21
C CYS A 287 39.96 2.44 2.10
N MET A 288 41.16 2.63 1.57
CA MET A 288 41.69 3.95 1.19
C MET A 288 41.95 4.01 -0.31
N VAL A 289 41.83 5.20 -0.90
CA VAL A 289 42.13 5.44 -2.31
C VAL A 289 43.52 6.06 -2.44
N VAL A 290 44.38 5.41 -3.20
CA VAL A 290 45.78 5.83 -3.37
C VAL A 290 46.15 5.96 -4.85
N ASN A 291 47.09 6.86 -5.16
CA ASN A 291 47.66 6.95 -6.49
C ASN A 291 48.67 5.82 -6.72
N ARG A 292 48.56 5.14 -7.88
CA ARG A 292 49.40 4.01 -8.28
C ARG A 292 50.88 4.34 -8.35
N GLN A 293 51.26 5.56 -8.74
CA GLN A 293 52.67 5.96 -8.87
C GLN A 293 53.43 5.95 -7.54
N LEU A 294 52.73 6.15 -6.42
CA LEU A 294 53.30 6.16 -5.08
C LEU A 294 53.56 4.74 -4.52
N MET A 295 52.99 3.70 -5.16
CA MET A 295 53.30 2.31 -4.82
C MET A 295 54.63 1.83 -5.44
N SER A 296 55.11 2.49 -6.49
CA SER A 296 56.28 2.07 -7.27
C SER A 296 57.60 2.75 -6.86
N GLY A 297 57.56 3.70 -5.91
CA GLY A 297 58.70 4.49 -5.47
C GLY A 297 59.52 3.88 -4.33
N GLY A 298 60.49 3.00 -4.69
CA GLY A 298 61.90 3.10 -4.31
C GLY A 298 62.43 3.03 -2.86
N ASP A 299 61.69 3.33 -1.79
CA ASP A 299 62.25 3.31 -0.42
C ASP A 299 61.45 2.41 0.54
N GLY A 300 61.94 1.17 0.70
CA GLY A 300 61.98 0.45 1.98
C GLY A 300 60.69 0.03 2.71
N GLY A 301 59.50 0.23 2.16
CA GLY A 301 58.24 -0.17 2.79
C GLY A 301 57.52 -1.30 2.05
N ALA A 302 58.14 -2.47 1.91
CA ALA A 302 57.56 -3.62 1.23
C ALA A 302 56.21 -4.03 1.87
N SER A 303 55.14 -3.59 1.21
CA SER A 303 53.73 -3.98 1.32
C SER A 303 53.03 -3.70 2.66
N SER A 304 51.78 -3.26 2.59
CA SER A 304 50.75 -3.99 3.34
C SER A 304 49.36 -3.42 3.09
N GLY A 305 48.77 -3.81 1.96
CA GLY A 305 47.35 -3.70 1.78
C GLY A 305 46.88 -4.56 0.61
N LEU A 306 45.68 -5.10 0.71
CA LEU A 306 45.03 -5.88 -0.32
C LEU A 306 44.35 -4.93 -1.30
N VAL A 307 44.61 -5.08 -2.60
CA VAL A 307 43.91 -4.30 -3.63
C VAL A 307 42.48 -4.84 -3.73
N VAL A 308 41.50 -3.99 -3.45
CA VAL A 308 40.07 -4.35 -3.53
C VAL A 308 39.52 -4.06 -4.92
N LYS A 309 39.81 -2.86 -5.45
CA LYS A 309 39.35 -2.44 -6.79
C LYS A 309 40.34 -1.46 -7.42
N SER A 310 40.44 -1.46 -8.75
CA SER A 310 41.20 -0.46 -9.50
C SER A 310 40.23 0.37 -10.36
N PRO A 311 39.70 1.49 -9.86
CA PRO A 311 38.72 2.30 -10.59
C PRO A 311 39.31 3.01 -11.81
N SER A 312 40.63 3.24 -11.85
CA SER A 312 41.32 3.82 -13.02
C SER A 312 42.76 3.33 -13.13
N SER A 313 43.48 3.75 -14.18
CA SER A 313 44.90 3.45 -14.37
C SER A 313 45.80 4.16 -13.34
N SER A 314 45.32 5.24 -12.74
CA SER A 314 46.07 6.07 -11.78
C SER A 314 45.65 5.86 -10.33
N LEU A 315 44.45 5.33 -10.05
CA LEU A 315 43.91 5.16 -8.70
C LEU A 315 43.69 3.68 -8.35
N MET A 316 43.95 3.33 -7.10
CA MET A 316 43.68 2.01 -6.53
C MET A 316 42.96 2.14 -5.20
N VAL A 317 41.95 1.30 -4.98
CA VAL A 317 41.26 1.12 -3.70
C VAL A 317 41.94 -0.03 -2.97
N ILE A 318 42.48 0.27 -1.79
CA ILE A 318 43.32 -0.67 -1.04
C ILE A 318 42.83 -0.78 0.40
N GLU A 319 42.69 -2.01 0.86
CA GLU A 319 42.47 -2.38 2.25
C GLU A 319 43.83 -2.52 2.96
N PRO A 320 44.19 -1.67 3.94
CA PRO A 320 45.45 -1.81 4.65
C PRO A 320 45.49 -3.09 5.49
N THR A 321 46.65 -3.76 5.59
CA THR A 321 46.81 -4.98 6.41
C THR A 321 46.43 -4.76 7.87
N SER A 322 46.65 -3.55 8.41
CA SER A 322 46.24 -3.19 9.78
C SER A 322 44.73 -3.15 9.99
N ALA A 323 43.94 -3.06 8.91
CA ALA A 323 42.48 -3.06 8.96
C ALA A 323 41.85 -4.39 8.56
N VAL A 324 42.59 -5.35 7.95
CA VAL A 324 42.03 -6.60 7.42
C VAL A 324 41.21 -7.38 8.46
N GLN A 325 41.76 -7.57 9.67
CA GLN A 325 41.03 -8.27 10.74
C GLN A 325 39.81 -7.48 11.23
N LEU A 326 39.89 -6.15 11.23
CA LEU A 326 38.80 -5.28 11.68
C LEU A 326 37.68 -5.19 10.64
N ASN A 327 38.02 -5.18 9.35
CA ASN A 327 37.07 -5.26 8.25
C ASN A 327 36.36 -6.61 8.23
N ASN A 328 37.09 -7.72 8.38
CA ASN A 328 36.47 -9.05 8.50
C ASN A 328 35.48 -9.06 9.68
N ARG A 329 35.87 -8.50 10.82
CA ARG A 329 34.98 -8.38 11.98
C ARG A 329 33.75 -7.51 11.69
N TYR A 330 33.93 -6.38 11.00
CA TYR A 330 32.82 -5.52 10.56
C TYR A 330 31.86 -6.29 9.64
N SER A 331 32.37 -6.97 8.63
CA SER A 331 31.56 -7.79 7.72
C SER A 331 30.79 -8.90 8.46
N GLU A 332 31.44 -9.60 9.42
CA GLU A 332 30.77 -10.59 10.28
C GLU A 332 29.63 -9.96 11.08
N THR A 333 29.88 -8.85 11.79
CA THR A 333 28.88 -8.18 12.62
C THR A 333 27.75 -7.53 11.80
N SER A 334 28.05 -7.10 10.56
CA SER A 334 27.06 -6.58 9.62
C SER A 334 26.13 -7.70 9.15
N ALA A 335 26.68 -8.87 8.81
CA ALA A 335 25.88 -10.05 8.49
C ALA A 335 25.04 -10.54 9.68
N GLU A 336 25.56 -10.44 10.90
CA GLU A 336 24.79 -10.70 12.13
C GLU A 336 23.62 -9.72 12.32
N ALA A 337 23.85 -8.42 12.13
CA ALA A 337 22.80 -7.41 12.21
C ALA A 337 21.71 -7.65 11.16
N TRP A 338 22.10 -7.90 9.90
CA TRP A 338 21.16 -8.23 8.84
C TRP A 338 20.33 -9.47 9.17
N ARG A 339 20.96 -10.55 9.66
CA ARG A 339 20.23 -11.77 10.06
C ARG A 339 19.24 -11.51 11.20
N ALA A 340 19.61 -10.69 12.19
CA ALA A 340 18.72 -10.33 13.28
C ALA A 340 17.49 -9.54 12.78
N GLU A 341 17.69 -8.61 11.83
CA GLU A 341 16.59 -7.88 11.19
C GLU A 341 15.67 -8.79 10.38
N GLN A 342 16.24 -9.71 9.57
CA GLN A 342 15.46 -10.69 8.82
C GLN A 342 14.66 -11.62 9.74
N ALA A 343 15.19 -11.98 10.91
CA ALA A 343 14.45 -12.79 11.89
C ALA A 343 13.21 -12.04 12.43
N VAL A 344 13.33 -10.73 12.70
CA VAL A 344 12.19 -9.89 13.08
C VAL A 344 11.14 -9.85 11.98
N LEU A 345 11.56 -9.62 10.73
CA LEU A 345 10.64 -9.56 9.58
C LEU A 345 9.96 -10.92 9.33
N ALA A 346 10.68 -12.03 9.50
CA ALA A 346 10.11 -13.37 9.38
C ALA A 346 9.02 -13.64 10.44
N LEU A 347 9.26 -13.23 11.70
CA LEU A 347 8.25 -13.33 12.75
C LEU A 347 7.03 -12.46 12.44
N LEU A 348 7.26 -11.20 12.05
CA LEU A 348 6.18 -10.29 11.68
C LEU A 348 5.37 -10.82 10.49
N SER A 349 6.05 -11.43 9.51
CA SER A 349 5.41 -12.08 8.36
C SER A 349 4.55 -13.27 8.78
N GLY A 350 4.95 -14.01 9.82
CA GLY A 350 4.12 -15.04 10.44
C GLY A 350 2.81 -14.47 10.98
N GLU A 351 2.89 -13.41 11.78
CA GLU A 351 1.72 -12.73 12.36
C GLU A 351 0.81 -12.12 11.28
N LEU A 352 1.39 -11.51 10.25
CA LEU A 352 0.65 -10.98 9.09
C LEU A 352 -0.05 -12.09 8.30
N ARG A 353 0.57 -13.27 8.18
CA ARG A 353 -0.02 -14.41 7.44
C ARG A 353 -1.30 -14.91 8.07
N GLU A 354 -1.38 -14.91 9.40
CA GLU A 354 -2.60 -15.25 10.14
C GLU A 354 -3.73 -14.22 9.93
N ALA A 355 -3.38 -12.99 9.56
CA ALA A 355 -4.31 -11.90 9.32
C ALA A 355 -4.54 -11.59 7.83
N VAL A 356 -4.10 -12.43 6.90
CA VAL A 356 -4.23 -12.17 5.44
C VAL A 356 -5.68 -11.91 5.03
N GLY A 357 -6.63 -12.70 5.53
CA GLY A 357 -8.05 -12.49 5.24
C GLY A 357 -8.56 -11.13 5.73
N ASP A 358 -8.16 -10.71 6.93
CA ASP A 358 -8.51 -9.40 7.49
C ASP A 358 -7.91 -8.27 6.63
N ILE A 359 -6.64 -8.39 6.23
CA ILE A 359 -5.92 -7.41 5.42
C ILE A 359 -6.56 -7.28 4.03
N GLN A 360 -6.91 -8.41 3.40
CA GLN A 360 -7.61 -8.45 2.12
C GLN A 360 -8.97 -7.76 2.23
N GLN A 361 -9.78 -8.13 3.23
CA GLN A 361 -11.10 -7.52 3.44
C GLN A 361 -11.01 -6.00 3.64
N VAL A 362 -10.01 -5.53 4.39
CA VAL A 362 -9.76 -4.10 4.59
C VAL A 362 -9.38 -3.42 3.28
N LEU A 363 -8.46 -4.01 2.50
CA LEU A 363 -8.06 -3.47 1.20
C LEU A 363 -9.28 -3.35 0.27
N GLU A 364 -10.06 -4.42 0.12
CA GLU A 364 -11.25 -4.44 -0.73
C GLU A 364 -12.28 -3.40 -0.31
N THR A 365 -12.52 -3.25 0.99
CA THR A 365 -13.51 -2.30 1.50
C THR A 365 -13.04 -0.86 1.30
N LEU A 366 -11.76 -0.56 1.56
CA LEU A 366 -11.20 0.77 1.33
C LEU A 366 -11.24 1.15 -0.15
N VAL A 367 -10.88 0.22 -1.03
CA VAL A 367 -10.94 0.40 -2.48
C VAL A 367 -12.37 0.67 -2.93
N ARG A 368 -13.36 -0.07 -2.40
CA ARG A 368 -14.78 0.15 -2.72
C ARG A 368 -15.29 1.50 -2.23
N LEU A 369 -14.73 2.06 -1.16
CA LEU A 369 -15.12 3.40 -0.68
C LEU A 369 -14.42 4.54 -1.43
N ASP A 370 -13.31 4.25 -2.11
CA ASP A 370 -12.55 5.20 -2.95
C ASP A 370 -13.10 5.28 -4.40
N VAL A 371 -13.87 4.27 -4.83
CA VAL A 371 -14.51 4.16 -6.15
C VAL A 371 -16.01 4.44 -6.03
#